data_AF-A0A7X7SYV9-F1
#
_entry.id   AF-A0A7X7SYV9-F1
#
_cell.length_a   1.000
_cell.length_b   1.000
_cell.length_c   1.000
_cell.angle_alpha   90.00
_cell.angle_beta   90.00
_cell.angle_gamma   90.00
#
_symmetry.space_group_name_H-M   'P 1'
#
loop_
_entity.id
_entity.type
_entity.pdbx_description
1 polymer ?
#
loop_
_entity_poly.entity_id
_entity_poly.type
_entity_poly.pdbx_seq_one_letter_code
_entity_poly.pdbx_strand_id
1 'polypeptide(L)'
;MAPKNKPPKRNVKEQKKNMENGTNKYKAFKIALLVLNLLVVFYSPFVRGLYFEAEQLPAEIFVLISFALFWVMKYLTKDKRFISTPMEYASLALMLIYLISVITSVSCRLAISEWLKYCMFFCIFFMITDLSKDIKTRIAVLWTVIGTAMGLSIIGLDSSSGGRLVDMLNNLFKSLHFPVEFFGLYVNGRIHSTIQYPNALAVYLLVSVLISLGLSMISEKLWQRIISGACSTVLSVTLLLTLSRGVLILVPFVLLMYIILIPRGYKLRTAMLGLNSAISAAVSLLVGYAVKSLDSHLWIRVLIGVLVYIALTILFEFLVSKVVDVSKLKLKIKPVFLLVPLAVVMVVLAILINTTEPLVLKSKSSDSKSGYSLQKSIQLEPNKEYRLEVDASANESNGENSVEVRITSKSKKDIMFNTGTRLQNVSMKNIENNEKVEIPFTVPEDSELIVIQFTNTSEKSEITLDNARIVSPKNNKTVKKLPLAYKFVSNSVMGRFSNLFQSKSFFARILFIQDGLKIFKDHWLLGAGGSGWSVLTFSYQSYLYWSTQAHSYIVQIAVETGIIG
;
A
#
# COMPACT_ATOMS: atom_id res chain seq x y z
N MET A 1 65.57 -40.24 34.53
CA MET A 1 65.25 -38.92 33.95
C MET A 1 65.55 -38.97 32.46
N ALA A 2 64.51 -38.92 31.62
CA ALA A 2 64.64 -38.74 30.17
C ALA A 2 63.63 -37.66 29.75
N PRO A 3 64.02 -36.64 28.95
CA PRO A 3 63.12 -35.55 28.63
C PRO A 3 62.12 -35.97 27.55
N LYS A 4 60.82 -35.77 27.82
CA LYS A 4 59.74 -35.90 26.85
C LYS A 4 59.87 -34.82 25.76
N ASN A 5 60.09 -35.24 24.52
CA ASN A 5 59.98 -34.38 23.33
C ASN A 5 58.56 -33.79 23.22
N LYS A 6 58.46 -32.46 23.21
CA LYS A 6 57.23 -31.74 22.85
C LYS A 6 57.04 -31.81 21.32
N PRO A 7 55.80 -32.00 20.81
CA PRO A 7 55.53 -31.97 19.38
C PRO A 7 55.73 -30.54 18.83
N PRO A 8 56.08 -30.39 17.53
CA PRO A 8 56.35 -29.09 16.96
C PRO A 8 55.07 -28.26 16.88
N LYS A 9 55.10 -27.04 17.41
CA LYS A 9 54.08 -26.01 17.20
C LYS A 9 54.05 -25.67 15.70
N ARG A 10 53.23 -26.37 14.91
CA ARG A 10 52.85 -25.91 13.57
C ARG A 10 52.22 -24.52 13.72
N ASN A 11 52.78 -23.54 13.01
CA ASN A 11 52.45 -22.13 13.11
C ASN A 11 50.96 -21.87 12.90
N VAL A 12 50.22 -21.65 14.00
CA VAL A 12 48.82 -21.18 14.00
C VAL A 12 48.66 -19.88 13.19
N LYS A 13 49.73 -19.09 13.06
CA LYS A 13 49.80 -17.90 12.20
C LYS A 13 49.73 -18.24 10.70
N GLU A 14 50.36 -19.32 10.22
CA GLU A 14 50.29 -19.71 8.80
C GLU A 14 48.93 -20.32 8.42
N GLN A 15 48.31 -21.08 9.32
CA GLN A 15 46.93 -21.57 9.12
C GLN A 15 45.90 -20.44 9.10
N LYS A 16 46.01 -19.43 9.98
CA LYS A 16 45.16 -18.23 9.92
C LYS A 16 45.40 -17.40 8.65
N LYS A 17 46.66 -17.22 8.24
CA LYS A 17 47.03 -16.47 7.02
C LYS A 17 46.55 -17.18 5.74
N ASN A 18 46.58 -18.51 5.70
CA ASN A 18 46.05 -19.31 4.58
C ASN A 18 44.52 -19.35 4.56
N MET A 19 43.84 -19.35 5.71
CA MET A 19 42.38 -19.17 5.78
C MET A 19 41.94 -17.77 5.33
N GLU A 20 42.64 -16.71 5.77
CA GLU A 20 42.38 -15.32 5.34
C GLU A 20 42.64 -15.10 3.85
N ASN A 21 43.74 -15.66 3.30
CA ASN A 21 44.06 -15.59 1.88
C ASN A 21 43.04 -16.36 1.01
N GLY A 22 42.54 -17.51 1.47
CA GLY A 22 41.50 -18.28 0.78
C GLY A 22 40.14 -17.55 0.74
N THR A 23 39.77 -16.85 1.81
CA THR A 23 38.56 -16.01 1.83
C THR A 23 38.64 -14.78 0.93
N ASN A 24 39.84 -14.25 0.70
CA ASN A 24 40.03 -13.06 -0.13
C ASN A 24 40.02 -13.38 -1.64
N LYS A 25 40.51 -14.57 -2.04
CA LYS A 25 40.62 -15.00 -3.44
C LYS A 25 39.29 -14.97 -4.22
N TYR A 26 38.17 -15.29 -3.56
CA TYR A 26 36.83 -15.33 -4.19
C TYR A 26 35.91 -14.20 -3.74
N LYS A 27 36.45 -13.17 -3.08
CA LYS A 27 35.67 -12.05 -2.56
C LYS A 27 34.97 -11.26 -3.66
N ALA A 28 35.67 -10.99 -4.76
CA ALA A 28 35.09 -10.30 -5.91
C ALA A 28 33.94 -11.11 -6.53
N PHE A 29 34.09 -12.43 -6.64
CA PHE A 29 33.02 -13.30 -7.17
C PHE A 29 31.78 -13.31 -6.26
N LYS A 30 31.96 -13.36 -4.94
CA LYS A 30 30.87 -13.21 -3.96
C LYS A 30 30.14 -11.87 -4.10
N ILE A 31 30.88 -10.78 -4.24
CA ILE A 31 30.30 -9.44 -4.41
C ILE A 31 29.55 -9.36 -5.74
N ALA A 32 30.10 -9.89 -6.82
CA ALA A 32 29.44 -9.92 -8.13
C ALA A 32 28.10 -10.68 -8.08
N LEU A 33 28.06 -11.85 -7.44
CA LEU A 33 26.82 -12.62 -7.23
C LEU A 33 25.81 -11.85 -6.39
N LEU A 34 26.25 -11.19 -5.32
CA LEU A 34 25.37 -10.35 -4.50
C LEU A 34 24.80 -9.20 -5.33
N VAL A 35 25.62 -8.50 -6.13
CA VAL A 35 25.16 -7.42 -7.02
C VAL A 35 24.17 -7.93 -8.05
N LEU A 36 24.43 -9.09 -8.67
CA LEU A 36 23.52 -9.72 -9.63
C LEU A 36 22.16 -10.03 -9.00
N ASN A 37 22.16 -10.51 -7.76
CA ASN A 37 20.95 -10.81 -7.02
C ASN A 37 20.19 -9.53 -6.60
N LEU A 38 20.92 -8.52 -6.11
CA LEU A 38 20.35 -7.21 -5.76
C LEU A 38 19.78 -6.49 -6.99
N LEU A 39 20.33 -6.72 -8.18
CA LEU A 39 19.77 -6.21 -9.43
C LEU A 39 18.36 -6.76 -9.63
N VAL A 40 18.11 -8.05 -9.39
CA VAL A 40 16.76 -8.65 -9.47
C VAL A 40 15.78 -8.03 -8.49
N VAL A 41 16.21 -7.87 -7.23
CA VAL A 41 15.40 -7.19 -6.20
C VAL A 41 15.09 -5.75 -6.62
N PHE A 42 16.03 -5.08 -7.28
CA PHE A 42 15.88 -3.72 -7.73
C PHE A 42 14.95 -3.56 -8.93
N TYR A 43 15.19 -4.27 -10.04
CA TYR A 43 14.45 -4.02 -11.28
C TYR A 43 13.04 -4.62 -11.29
N SER A 44 12.81 -5.73 -10.58
CA SER A 44 11.56 -6.49 -10.68
C SER A 44 10.29 -5.65 -10.42
N PRO A 45 10.25 -4.69 -9.48
CA PRO A 45 9.05 -3.87 -9.29
C PRO A 45 8.83 -2.83 -10.42
N PHE A 46 9.86 -2.51 -11.21
CA PHE A 46 9.76 -1.60 -12.35
C PHE A 46 9.16 -2.26 -13.59
N VAL A 47 9.14 -3.59 -13.66
CA VAL A 47 8.55 -4.38 -14.75
C VAL A 47 7.25 -5.05 -14.28
N ARG A 48 6.29 -4.21 -13.86
CA ARG A 48 4.95 -4.65 -13.43
C ARG A 48 4.99 -5.70 -12.32
N GLY A 49 6.00 -5.66 -11.46
CA GLY A 49 6.17 -6.61 -10.35
C GLY A 49 6.37 -8.06 -10.79
N LEU A 50 6.72 -8.32 -12.06
CA LEU A 50 6.80 -9.65 -12.67
C LEU A 50 5.47 -10.42 -12.63
N TYR A 51 4.33 -9.73 -12.74
CA TYR A 51 3.00 -10.38 -12.75
C TYR A 51 2.67 -11.13 -14.05
N PHE A 52 3.43 -10.90 -15.11
CA PHE A 52 3.16 -11.43 -16.44
C PHE A 52 4.28 -12.38 -16.87
N GLU A 53 3.91 -13.51 -17.50
CA GLU A 53 4.86 -14.55 -17.94
C GLU A 53 5.98 -13.98 -18.83
N ALA A 54 5.68 -12.98 -19.66
CA ALA A 54 6.63 -12.37 -20.59
C ALA A 54 7.84 -11.73 -19.89
N GLU A 55 7.66 -11.13 -18.71
CA GLU A 55 8.75 -10.59 -17.91
C GLU A 55 9.24 -11.55 -16.84
N GLN A 56 8.35 -12.40 -16.33
CA GLN A 56 8.68 -13.37 -15.29
C GLN A 56 9.67 -14.44 -15.80
N LEU A 57 9.43 -15.04 -16.98
CA LEU A 57 10.29 -16.12 -17.50
C LEU A 57 11.76 -15.68 -17.72
N PRO A 58 12.05 -14.52 -18.34
CA PRO A 58 13.42 -14.01 -18.41
C PRO A 58 14.06 -13.79 -17.04
N ALA A 59 13.29 -13.31 -16.06
CA ALA A 59 13.77 -13.11 -14.69
C ALA A 59 14.13 -14.45 -14.01
N GLU A 60 13.29 -15.47 -14.19
CA GLU A 60 13.53 -16.83 -13.68
C GLU A 60 14.81 -17.43 -14.29
N ILE A 61 14.97 -17.34 -15.62
CA ILE A 61 16.18 -17.82 -16.31
C ILE A 61 17.42 -17.12 -15.74
N PHE A 62 17.38 -15.80 -15.61
CA PHE A 62 18.49 -15.03 -15.05
C PHE A 62 18.83 -15.44 -13.61
N VAL A 63 17.82 -15.62 -12.76
CA VAL A 63 17.99 -16.05 -11.37
C VAL A 63 18.57 -17.46 -11.30
N LEU A 64 18.12 -18.39 -12.15
CA LEU A 64 18.65 -19.75 -12.21
C LEU A 64 20.11 -19.78 -12.68
N ILE A 65 20.49 -18.96 -13.67
CA ILE A 65 21.90 -18.80 -14.06
C ILE A 65 22.73 -18.25 -12.90
N SER A 66 22.25 -17.20 -12.22
CA SER A 66 22.88 -16.68 -11.00
C SER A 66 23.02 -17.75 -9.92
N PHE A 67 22.01 -18.61 -9.77
CA PHE A 67 21.99 -19.67 -8.77
C PHE A 67 22.97 -20.80 -9.09
N ALA A 68 23.10 -21.18 -10.36
CA ALA A 68 24.13 -22.11 -10.82
C ALA A 68 25.54 -21.55 -10.55
N LEU A 69 25.79 -20.28 -10.86
CA LEU A 69 27.06 -19.60 -10.56
C LEU A 69 27.33 -19.54 -9.05
N PHE A 70 26.30 -19.33 -8.25
CA PHE A 70 26.39 -19.38 -6.79
C PHE A 70 26.84 -20.77 -6.30
N TRP A 71 26.33 -21.87 -6.86
CA TRP A 71 26.80 -23.21 -6.52
C TRP A 71 28.23 -23.50 -6.98
N VAL A 72 28.62 -23.02 -8.16
CA VAL A 72 30.03 -23.06 -8.62
C VAL A 72 30.92 -22.34 -7.60
N MET A 73 30.50 -21.18 -7.11
CA MET A 73 31.22 -20.46 -6.06
C MET A 73 31.30 -21.26 -4.75
N LYS A 74 30.21 -21.91 -4.30
CA LYS A 74 30.24 -22.77 -3.10
C LYS A 74 31.21 -23.94 -3.26
N TYR A 75 31.21 -24.58 -4.42
CA TYR A 75 32.13 -25.66 -4.75
C TYR A 75 33.59 -25.19 -4.71
N LEU A 76 33.92 -24.08 -5.38
CA LEU A 76 35.27 -23.50 -5.40
C LEU A 76 35.76 -23.06 -4.01
N THR A 77 34.86 -22.53 -3.19
CA THR A 77 35.15 -22.11 -1.81
C THR A 77 35.10 -23.25 -0.79
N LYS A 78 34.73 -24.47 -1.23
CA LYS A 78 34.49 -25.65 -0.39
C LYS A 78 33.48 -25.39 0.74
N ASP A 79 32.54 -24.47 0.53
CA ASP A 79 31.47 -24.16 1.48
C ASP A 79 30.33 -25.18 1.33
N LYS A 80 30.29 -26.16 2.24
CA LYS A 80 29.28 -27.23 2.23
C LYS A 80 27.95 -26.85 2.88
N ARG A 81 27.80 -25.61 3.35
CA ARG A 81 26.53 -25.17 3.94
C ARG A 81 25.46 -25.11 2.87
N PHE A 82 24.29 -25.64 3.16
CA PHE A 82 23.10 -25.38 2.35
C PHE A 82 22.16 -24.54 3.19
N ILE A 83 21.22 -25.16 3.89
CA ILE A 83 20.22 -24.48 4.72
C ILE A 83 20.65 -24.47 6.18
N SER A 84 20.51 -23.32 6.85
CA SER A 84 20.98 -23.09 8.22
C SER A 84 19.92 -22.48 9.14
N THR A 85 18.93 -21.76 8.62
CA THR A 85 17.93 -21.05 9.45
C THR A 85 16.51 -21.63 9.29
N PRO A 86 15.64 -21.53 10.31
CA PRO A 86 14.25 -21.97 10.19
C PRO A 86 13.50 -21.34 9.02
N MET A 87 13.82 -20.08 8.67
CA MET A 87 13.19 -19.39 7.55
C MET A 87 13.63 -19.94 6.18
N GLU A 88 14.88 -20.39 6.07
CA GLU A 88 15.36 -21.07 4.85
C GLU A 88 14.75 -22.47 4.70
N TYR A 89 14.51 -23.19 5.81
CA TYR A 89 13.75 -24.44 5.78
C TYR A 89 12.30 -24.19 5.35
N ALA A 90 11.65 -23.16 5.90
CA ALA A 90 10.28 -22.81 5.53
C ALA A 90 10.15 -22.41 4.06
N SER A 91 11.09 -21.64 3.52
CA SER A 91 11.06 -21.24 2.10
C SER A 91 11.34 -22.41 1.15
N LEU A 92 12.28 -23.32 1.49
CA LEU A 92 12.47 -24.56 0.74
C LEU A 92 11.22 -25.44 0.80
N ALA A 93 10.64 -25.62 1.99
CA ALA A 93 9.45 -26.44 2.18
C ALA A 93 8.29 -25.91 1.34
N LEU A 94 8.03 -24.59 1.35
CA LEU A 94 6.99 -23.99 0.52
C LEU A 94 7.23 -24.24 -0.98
N MET A 95 8.47 -24.08 -1.46
CA MET A 95 8.83 -24.41 -2.84
C MET A 95 8.59 -25.89 -3.17
N LEU A 96 8.92 -26.82 -2.27
CA LEU A 96 8.68 -28.27 -2.45
C LEU A 96 7.19 -28.62 -2.40
N ILE A 97 6.41 -27.94 -1.57
CA ILE A 97 4.96 -28.14 -1.50
C ILE A 97 4.30 -27.74 -2.81
N TYR A 98 4.74 -26.62 -3.42
CA TYR A 98 4.30 -26.26 -4.77
C TYR A 98 4.69 -27.32 -5.82
N LEU A 99 5.88 -27.94 -5.71
CA LEU A 99 6.26 -29.07 -6.58
C LEU A 99 5.31 -30.27 -6.39
N ILE A 100 4.99 -30.63 -5.15
CA ILE A 100 4.08 -31.74 -4.84
C ILE A 100 2.67 -31.45 -5.40
N SER A 101 2.21 -30.20 -5.29
CA SER A 101 0.89 -29.77 -5.79
C SER A 101 0.73 -29.92 -7.31
N VAL A 102 1.83 -30.05 -8.07
CA VAL A 102 1.78 -30.32 -9.52
C VAL A 102 1.13 -31.69 -9.80
N ILE A 103 1.35 -32.68 -8.94
CA ILE A 103 0.84 -34.05 -9.10
C ILE A 103 -0.70 -34.06 -9.09
N THR A 104 -1.29 -33.23 -8.23
CA THR A 104 -2.75 -33.08 -8.06
C THR A 104 -3.33 -31.90 -8.84
N SER A 105 -2.54 -31.30 -9.73
CA SER A 105 -2.94 -30.05 -10.36
C SER A 105 -4.06 -30.23 -11.38
N VAL A 106 -5.02 -29.31 -11.36
CA VAL A 106 -6.09 -29.26 -12.36
C VAL A 106 -5.56 -28.78 -13.71
N SER A 107 -4.47 -27.98 -13.70
CA SER A 107 -3.76 -27.54 -14.89
C SER A 107 -2.25 -27.64 -14.68
N CYS A 108 -1.65 -28.70 -15.21
CA CYS A 108 -0.22 -28.99 -15.09
C CYS A 108 0.68 -27.83 -15.58
N ARG A 109 0.36 -27.23 -16.74
CA ARG A 109 1.13 -26.07 -17.27
C ARG A 109 1.21 -24.92 -16.28
N LEU A 110 0.06 -24.51 -15.73
CA LEU A 110 -0.02 -23.38 -14.81
C LEU A 110 0.62 -23.72 -13.44
N ALA A 111 0.43 -24.94 -12.95
CA ALA A 111 1.05 -25.39 -11.72
C ALA A 111 2.58 -25.41 -11.80
N ILE A 112 3.14 -25.85 -12.93
CA ILE A 112 4.59 -25.78 -13.20
C ILE A 112 5.05 -24.33 -13.23
N SER A 113 4.33 -23.44 -13.92
CA SER A 113 4.69 -22.01 -13.98
C SER A 113 4.68 -21.36 -12.59
N GLU A 114 3.72 -21.70 -11.75
CA GLU A 114 3.64 -21.20 -10.37
C GLU A 114 4.77 -21.78 -9.51
N TRP A 115 5.08 -23.07 -9.66
CA TRP A 115 6.21 -23.70 -8.98
C TRP A 115 7.55 -23.06 -9.35
N LEU A 116 7.80 -22.78 -10.64
CA LEU A 116 9.00 -22.07 -11.08
C LEU A 116 9.15 -20.68 -10.44
N LYS A 117 8.04 -19.99 -10.22
CA LYS A 117 8.00 -18.72 -9.47
C LYS A 117 8.49 -18.91 -8.03
N TYR A 118 8.02 -19.96 -7.34
CA TYR A 118 8.48 -20.26 -5.98
C TYR A 118 9.93 -20.77 -5.94
N CYS A 119 10.42 -21.44 -7.00
CA CYS A 119 11.85 -21.72 -7.16
C CYS A 119 12.65 -20.42 -7.25
N MET A 120 12.21 -19.45 -8.05
CA MET A 120 12.84 -18.13 -8.13
C MET A 120 12.87 -17.42 -6.77
N PHE A 121 11.74 -17.42 -6.04
CA PHE A 121 11.66 -16.83 -4.70
C PHE A 121 12.65 -17.48 -3.72
N PHE A 122 12.71 -18.82 -3.70
CA PHE A 122 13.67 -19.56 -2.88
C PHE A 122 15.12 -19.21 -3.27
N CYS A 123 15.45 -19.25 -4.55
CA CYS A 123 16.80 -18.95 -5.06
C CYS A 123 17.26 -17.55 -4.65
N ILE A 124 16.41 -16.53 -4.82
CA ILE A 124 16.73 -15.16 -4.42
C ILE A 124 16.91 -15.07 -2.90
N PHE A 125 15.92 -15.55 -2.14
CA PHE A 125 15.95 -15.49 -0.69
C PHE A 125 17.20 -16.18 -0.10
N PHE A 126 17.49 -17.40 -0.57
CA PHE A 126 18.60 -18.20 -0.11
C PHE A 126 19.97 -17.60 -0.49
N MET A 127 20.11 -17.08 -1.72
CA MET A 127 21.33 -16.37 -2.11
C MET A 127 21.55 -15.12 -1.24
N ILE A 128 20.51 -14.34 -0.95
CA ILE A 128 20.63 -13.16 -0.09
C ILE A 128 21.06 -13.55 1.32
N THR A 129 20.44 -14.57 1.93
CA THR A 129 20.75 -14.98 3.30
C THR A 129 22.18 -15.55 3.42
N ASP A 130 22.64 -16.33 2.43
CA ASP A 130 23.99 -16.91 2.45
C ASP A 130 25.10 -15.89 2.09
N LEU A 131 24.84 -14.98 1.15
CA LEU A 131 25.82 -13.97 0.72
C LEU A 131 25.89 -12.77 1.68
N SER A 132 24.81 -12.47 2.42
CA SER A 132 24.72 -11.29 3.31
C SER A 132 25.06 -11.62 4.76
N LYS A 133 26.27 -12.17 4.99
CA LYS A 133 26.74 -12.58 6.32
C LYS A 133 27.17 -11.40 7.20
N ASP A 134 27.72 -10.34 6.61
CA ASP A 134 28.20 -9.17 7.32
C ASP A 134 27.11 -8.09 7.47
N ILE A 135 27.21 -7.26 8.51
CA ILE A 135 26.27 -6.16 8.72
C ILE A 135 26.24 -5.18 7.54
N LYS A 136 27.39 -4.96 6.88
CA LYS A 136 27.51 -4.06 5.73
C LYS A 136 26.69 -4.55 4.54
N THR A 137 26.76 -5.85 4.21
CA THR A 137 26.02 -6.42 3.09
C THR A 137 24.54 -6.51 3.38
N ARG A 138 24.15 -6.80 4.63
CA ARG A 138 22.74 -6.71 5.06
C ARG A 138 22.17 -5.30 4.92
N ILE A 139 22.93 -4.29 5.36
CA ILE A 139 22.54 -2.88 5.18
C ILE A 139 22.44 -2.54 3.69
N ALA A 140 23.33 -3.05 2.84
CA ALA A 140 23.24 -2.85 1.39
C ALA A 140 21.94 -3.44 0.80
N VAL A 141 21.55 -4.66 1.19
CA VAL A 141 20.28 -5.28 0.78
C VAL A 141 19.09 -4.40 1.18
N LEU A 142 19.06 -3.91 2.41
CA LEU A 142 17.99 -3.04 2.90
C LEU A 142 17.94 -1.71 2.13
N TRP A 143 19.09 -1.12 1.80
CA TRP A 143 19.16 0.07 0.96
C TRP A 143 18.73 -0.19 -0.48
N THR A 144 18.98 -1.38 -1.04
CA THR A 144 18.44 -1.76 -2.35
C THR A 144 16.91 -1.75 -2.33
N VAL A 145 16.29 -2.32 -1.29
CA VAL A 145 14.82 -2.30 -1.13
C VAL A 145 14.30 -0.86 -1.01
N ILE A 146 14.94 -0.02 -0.20
CA ILE A 146 14.56 1.41 -0.09
C ILE A 146 14.75 2.15 -1.42
N GLY A 147 15.88 1.96 -2.10
CA GLY A 147 16.18 2.61 -3.38
C GLY A 147 15.16 2.25 -4.44
N THR A 148 14.75 0.98 -4.48
CA THR A 148 13.66 0.49 -5.34
C THR A 148 12.34 1.18 -5.01
N ALA A 149 11.96 1.21 -3.73
CA ALA A 149 10.73 1.85 -3.27
C ALA A 149 10.72 3.37 -3.53
N MET A 150 11.87 4.01 -3.41
CA MET A 150 12.06 5.42 -3.76
C MET A 150 11.87 5.65 -5.26
N GLY A 151 12.43 4.80 -6.13
CA GLY A 151 12.20 4.89 -7.57
C GLY A 151 10.73 4.73 -7.94
N LEU A 152 10.04 3.73 -7.35
CA LEU A 152 8.60 3.56 -7.50
C LEU A 152 7.81 4.79 -7.04
N SER A 153 8.22 5.39 -5.92
CA SER A 153 7.58 6.58 -5.36
C SER A 153 7.79 7.81 -6.23
N ILE A 154 9.00 8.01 -6.75
CA ILE A 154 9.33 9.13 -7.64
C ILE A 154 8.52 9.03 -8.93
N ILE A 155 8.51 7.86 -9.58
CA ILE A 155 7.72 7.63 -10.81
C ILE A 155 6.22 7.83 -10.53
N GLY A 156 5.73 7.32 -9.41
CA GLY A 156 4.34 7.47 -9.00
C GLY A 156 3.93 8.93 -8.75
N LEU A 157 4.73 9.66 -7.97
CA LEU A 157 4.50 11.07 -7.64
C LEU A 157 4.58 11.96 -8.89
N ASP A 158 5.56 11.72 -9.77
CA ASP A 158 5.68 12.43 -11.04
C ASP A 158 4.45 12.23 -11.92
N SER A 159 3.99 10.98 -12.07
CA SER A 159 2.81 10.67 -12.87
C SER A 159 1.53 11.34 -12.35
N SER A 160 1.42 11.56 -11.04
CA SER A 160 0.31 12.31 -10.44
C SER A 160 0.44 13.84 -10.61
N SER A 161 1.61 14.33 -11.00
CA SER A 161 1.98 15.75 -11.11
C SER A 161 2.24 16.21 -12.54
N GLY A 162 1.76 15.46 -13.53
CA GLY A 162 1.90 15.80 -14.96
C GLY A 162 2.97 15.01 -15.73
N GLY A 163 3.69 14.09 -15.10
CA GLY A 163 4.42 13.02 -15.80
C GLY A 163 5.71 13.42 -16.54
N ARG A 164 6.29 14.60 -16.28
CA ARG A 164 7.45 15.10 -17.05
C ARG A 164 8.68 14.18 -16.99
N LEU A 165 8.98 13.63 -15.81
CA LEU A 165 10.10 12.70 -15.64
C LEU A 165 9.80 11.38 -16.35
N VAL A 166 8.57 10.88 -16.22
CA VAL A 166 8.13 9.65 -16.88
C VAL A 166 8.22 9.78 -18.40
N ASP A 167 7.75 10.88 -18.97
CA ASP A 167 7.82 11.15 -20.40
C ASP A 167 9.28 11.20 -20.89
N MET A 168 10.15 11.85 -20.13
CA MET A 168 11.59 11.87 -20.40
C MET A 168 12.19 10.45 -20.40
N LEU A 169 11.85 9.62 -19.41
CA LEU A 169 12.33 8.24 -19.32
C LEU A 169 11.81 7.37 -20.47
N ASN A 170 10.52 7.47 -20.81
CA ASN A 170 9.93 6.76 -21.93
C ASN A 170 10.58 7.15 -23.27
N ASN A 171 10.83 8.44 -23.49
CA ASN A 171 11.54 8.92 -24.69
C ASN A 171 12.98 8.40 -24.75
N LEU A 172 13.68 8.36 -23.61
CA LEU A 172 15.02 7.79 -23.53
C LEU A 172 15.03 6.30 -23.87
N PHE A 173 14.13 5.52 -23.28
CA PHE A 173 14.04 4.08 -23.56
C PHE A 173 13.69 3.80 -25.02
N LYS A 174 12.77 4.58 -25.59
CA LYS A 174 12.44 4.52 -27.02
C LYS A 174 13.65 4.83 -27.89
N SER A 175 14.44 5.86 -27.56
CA SER A 175 15.66 6.22 -28.31
C SER A 175 16.73 5.14 -28.21
N LEU A 176 16.85 4.47 -27.07
CA LEU A 176 17.79 3.38 -26.83
C LEU A 176 17.27 2.00 -27.29
N HIS A 177 16.08 1.94 -27.91
CA HIS A 177 15.42 0.70 -28.34
C HIS A 177 15.22 -0.32 -27.20
N PHE A 178 15.07 0.16 -25.97
CA PHE A 178 14.67 -0.69 -24.85
C PHE A 178 13.16 -0.93 -24.89
N PRO A 179 12.67 -2.19 -24.87
CA PRO A 179 11.26 -2.52 -24.97
C PRO A 179 10.54 -2.33 -23.62
N VAL A 180 10.66 -1.14 -23.03
CA VAL A 180 10.06 -0.79 -21.73
C VAL A 180 9.34 0.55 -21.88
N GLU A 181 8.06 0.56 -21.50
CA GLU A 181 7.24 1.76 -21.44
C GLU A 181 6.51 1.83 -20.11
N PHE A 182 6.61 2.98 -19.45
CA PHE A 182 5.89 3.25 -18.24
C PHE A 182 4.52 3.86 -18.55
N PHE A 183 3.46 3.12 -18.24
CA PHE A 183 2.07 3.52 -18.46
C PHE A 183 1.19 3.10 -17.27
N GLY A 184 -0.02 3.67 -17.19
CA GLY A 184 -0.99 3.32 -16.15
C GLY A 184 -0.51 3.61 -14.71
N LEU A 185 0.41 4.56 -14.56
CA LEU A 185 1.08 4.86 -13.29
C LEU A 185 0.20 5.64 -12.29
N TYR A 186 -0.76 6.40 -12.82
CA TYR A 186 -1.75 7.16 -12.05
C TYR A 186 -3.14 6.98 -12.66
N VAL A 187 -4.05 6.35 -11.93
CA VAL A 187 -5.39 5.98 -12.43
C VAL A 187 -6.43 6.30 -11.37
N ASN A 188 -7.53 6.94 -11.76
CA ASN A 188 -8.66 7.27 -10.87
C ASN A 188 -8.25 8.01 -9.57
N GLY A 189 -7.30 8.95 -9.68
CA GLY A 189 -6.85 9.72 -8.51
C GLY A 189 -5.89 8.97 -7.58
N ARG A 190 -5.29 7.86 -8.04
CA ARG A 190 -4.43 6.99 -7.22
C ARG A 190 -3.09 6.76 -7.88
N ILE A 191 -2.05 6.68 -7.06
CA ILE A 191 -0.75 6.20 -7.51
C ILE A 191 -0.76 4.67 -7.60
N HIS A 192 -0.51 4.17 -8.80
CA HIS A 192 -0.27 2.76 -9.10
C HIS A 192 1.23 2.47 -9.29
N SER A 193 2.01 3.47 -9.74
CA SER A 193 3.40 3.35 -10.16
C SER A 193 3.60 2.20 -11.17
N THR A 194 4.84 1.77 -11.41
CA THR A 194 5.18 0.71 -12.37
C THR A 194 4.67 -0.66 -11.98
N ILE A 195 4.35 -0.88 -10.68
CA ILE A 195 3.68 -2.11 -10.22
C ILE A 195 2.27 -2.20 -10.84
N GLN A 196 1.67 -1.08 -11.25
CA GLN A 196 0.32 -1.00 -11.85
C GLN A 196 -0.84 -1.49 -10.96
N TYR A 197 -0.53 -2.00 -9.76
CA TYR A 197 -1.48 -2.49 -8.78
C TYR A 197 -1.30 -1.75 -7.44
N PRO A 198 -2.18 -0.77 -7.12
CA PRO A 198 -1.95 0.20 -6.05
C PRO A 198 -2.03 -0.44 -4.65
N ASN A 199 -2.71 -1.59 -4.52
CA ASN A 199 -2.78 -2.29 -3.24
C ASN A 199 -1.47 -3.04 -2.95
N ALA A 200 -0.82 -3.63 -3.96
CA ALA A 200 0.49 -4.25 -3.79
C ALA A 200 1.58 -3.19 -3.57
N LEU A 201 1.53 -2.09 -4.33
CA LEU A 201 2.40 -0.93 -4.09
C LEU A 201 2.29 -0.45 -2.65
N ALA A 202 1.07 -0.32 -2.11
CA ALA A 202 0.87 0.11 -0.72
C ALA A 202 1.52 -0.84 0.30
N VAL A 203 1.37 -2.17 0.13
CA VAL A 203 2.04 -3.14 1.02
C VAL A 203 3.55 -3.03 0.91
N TYR A 204 4.09 -2.94 -0.31
CA TYR A 204 5.52 -2.79 -0.56
C TYR A 204 6.08 -1.52 0.11
N LEU A 205 5.42 -0.38 -0.09
CA LEU A 205 5.80 0.90 0.53
C LEU A 205 5.71 0.85 2.05
N LEU A 206 4.68 0.23 2.63
CA LEU A 206 4.57 0.09 4.08
C LEU A 206 5.78 -0.67 4.66
N VAL A 207 6.16 -1.79 4.05
CA VAL A 207 7.36 -2.55 4.45
C VAL A 207 8.62 -1.70 4.27
N SER A 208 8.75 -0.96 3.16
CA SER A 208 9.90 -0.07 2.92
C SER A 208 9.98 1.08 3.94
N VAL A 209 8.85 1.64 4.39
CA VAL A 209 8.80 2.64 5.47
C VAL A 209 9.37 2.05 6.77
N LEU A 210 8.96 0.83 7.15
CA LEU A 210 9.50 0.16 8.35
C LEU A 210 10.99 -0.12 8.25
N ILE A 211 11.47 -0.55 7.07
CA ILE A 211 12.90 -0.78 6.82
C ILE A 211 13.68 0.54 6.91
N SER A 212 13.15 1.61 6.33
CA SER A 212 13.73 2.95 6.36
C SER A 212 13.82 3.51 7.79
N LEU A 213 12.77 3.35 8.61
CA LEU A 213 12.81 3.70 10.04
C LEU A 213 13.81 2.85 10.81
N GLY A 214 13.89 1.56 10.51
CA GLY A 214 14.86 0.64 11.11
C GLY A 214 16.31 1.02 10.78
N LEU A 215 16.60 1.37 9.52
CA LEU A 215 17.91 1.88 9.10
C LEU A 215 18.25 3.20 9.80
N SER A 216 17.30 4.13 9.89
CA SER A 216 17.49 5.39 10.61
C SER A 216 17.81 5.17 12.09
N MET A 217 17.18 4.18 12.71
CA MET A 217 17.41 3.81 14.11
C MET A 217 18.80 3.22 14.38
N ILE A 218 19.29 2.34 13.51
CA ILE A 218 20.60 1.67 13.70
C ILE A 218 21.78 2.50 13.21
N SER A 219 21.54 3.52 12.39
CA SER A 219 22.60 4.39 11.88
C SER A 219 23.26 5.20 13.01
N GLU A 220 24.60 5.19 13.05
CA GLU A 220 25.37 5.98 14.00
C GLU A 220 25.53 7.43 13.56
N LYS A 221 25.73 7.64 12.26
CA LYS A 221 25.98 8.97 11.67
C LYS A 221 24.67 9.71 11.42
N LEU A 222 24.61 10.97 11.86
CA LEU A 222 23.41 11.81 11.72
C LEU A 222 22.92 11.90 10.26
N TRP A 223 23.82 12.09 9.30
CA TRP A 223 23.43 12.18 7.89
C TRP A 223 22.77 10.90 7.36
N GLN A 224 23.18 9.71 7.83
CA GLN A 224 22.54 8.46 7.44
C GLN A 224 21.12 8.35 8.02
N ARG A 225 20.92 8.82 9.26
CA ARG A 225 19.58 8.91 9.88
C ARG A 225 18.68 9.86 9.11
N ILE A 226 19.22 11.00 8.71
CA ILE A 226 18.53 12.02 7.93
C ILE A 226 18.11 11.45 6.57
N ILE A 227 19.03 10.83 5.81
CA ILE A 227 18.71 10.31 4.47
C ILE A 227 17.66 9.20 4.57
N SER A 228 17.89 8.20 5.43
CA SER A 228 16.94 7.09 5.60
C SER A 228 15.57 7.60 6.04
N GLY A 229 15.53 8.54 6.97
CA GLY A 229 14.31 9.17 7.43
C GLY A 229 13.60 10.04 6.38
N ALA A 230 14.35 10.80 5.57
CA ALA A 230 13.80 11.55 4.44
C ALA A 230 13.15 10.62 3.42
N CYS A 231 13.75 9.46 3.14
CA CYS A 231 13.11 8.42 2.34
C CYS A 231 11.78 7.99 2.96
N SER A 232 11.71 7.77 4.28
CA SER A 232 10.46 7.38 4.97
C SER A 232 9.31 8.37 4.70
N THR A 233 9.60 9.67 4.61
CA THR A 233 8.60 10.71 4.30
C THR A 233 8.07 10.54 2.88
N VAL A 234 8.94 10.43 1.88
CA VAL A 234 8.54 10.26 0.47
C VAL A 234 7.74 8.97 0.27
N LEU A 235 8.20 7.87 0.90
CA LEU A 235 7.51 6.58 0.87
C LEU A 235 6.13 6.67 1.54
N SER A 236 6.01 7.38 2.67
CA SER A 236 4.76 7.57 3.41
C SER A 236 3.76 8.43 2.64
N VAL A 237 4.20 9.52 2.00
CA VAL A 237 3.33 10.33 1.13
C VAL A 237 2.80 9.49 -0.02
N THR A 238 3.68 8.73 -0.68
CA THR A 238 3.28 7.84 -1.79
C THR A 238 2.31 6.76 -1.30
N LEU A 239 2.57 6.17 -0.12
CA LEU A 239 1.69 5.19 0.53
C LEU A 239 0.28 5.75 0.73
N LEU A 240 0.16 6.97 1.26
CA LEU A 240 -1.13 7.65 1.44
C LEU A 240 -1.85 7.87 0.10
N LEU A 241 -1.12 8.28 -0.94
CA LEU A 241 -1.64 8.54 -2.28
C LEU A 241 -1.96 7.27 -3.10
N THR A 242 -1.57 6.08 -2.64
CA THR A 242 -2.10 4.81 -3.20
C THR A 242 -3.60 4.65 -2.92
N LEU A 243 -4.11 5.33 -1.88
CA LEU A 243 -5.49 5.24 -1.40
C LEU A 243 -5.94 3.78 -1.17
N SER A 244 -5.01 2.92 -0.73
CA SER A 244 -5.29 1.52 -0.40
C SER A 244 -5.93 1.41 0.98
N ARG A 245 -7.26 1.43 1.02
CA ARG A 245 -8.06 1.42 2.26
C ARG A 245 -7.63 0.32 3.25
N GLY A 246 -7.43 -0.89 2.76
CA GLY A 246 -6.99 -2.01 3.58
C GLY A 246 -5.62 -1.78 4.22
N VAL A 247 -4.65 -1.27 3.45
CA VAL A 247 -3.31 -1.00 3.98
C VAL A 247 -3.32 0.19 4.93
N LEU A 248 -4.04 1.26 4.61
CA LEU A 248 -4.14 2.45 5.47
C LEU A 248 -4.78 2.15 6.83
N ILE A 249 -5.77 1.26 6.88
CA ILE A 249 -6.33 0.75 8.14
C ILE A 249 -5.28 -0.08 8.90
N LEU A 250 -4.45 -0.86 8.21
CA LEU A 250 -3.40 -1.68 8.81
C LEU A 250 -2.21 -0.89 9.36
N VAL A 251 -1.90 0.29 8.79
CA VAL A 251 -0.75 1.13 9.20
C VAL A 251 -0.63 1.31 10.72
N PRO A 252 -1.66 1.79 11.46
CA PRO A 252 -1.54 1.98 12.91
C PRO A 252 -1.25 0.68 13.66
N PHE A 253 -1.86 -0.45 13.25
CA PHE A 253 -1.63 -1.75 13.87
C PHE A 253 -0.22 -2.26 13.62
N VAL A 254 0.28 -2.13 12.38
CA VAL A 254 1.61 -2.57 11.99
C VAL A 254 2.69 -1.69 12.66
N LEU A 255 2.49 -0.37 12.75
CA LEU A 255 3.40 0.52 13.48
C LEU A 255 3.41 0.21 14.99
N LEU A 256 2.25 -0.10 15.57
CA LEU A 256 2.16 -0.52 16.97
C LEU A 256 2.91 -1.84 17.20
N MET A 257 2.67 -2.85 16.35
CA MET A 257 3.38 -4.12 16.37
C MET A 257 4.89 -3.92 16.23
N TYR A 258 5.31 -3.05 15.31
CA TYR A 258 6.71 -2.70 15.10
C TYR A 258 7.36 -2.12 16.37
N ILE A 259 6.71 -1.16 17.04
CA ILE A 259 7.19 -0.57 18.30
C ILE A 259 7.20 -1.61 19.44
N ILE A 260 6.23 -2.54 19.48
CA ILE A 260 6.18 -3.61 20.49
C ILE A 260 7.38 -4.55 20.34
N LEU A 261 7.68 -4.96 19.10
CA LEU A 261 8.74 -5.92 18.75
C LEU A 261 10.15 -5.35 18.89
N ILE A 262 10.33 -4.02 18.77
CA ILE A 262 11.64 -3.39 18.91
C ILE A 262 12.20 -3.53 20.34
N PRO A 263 13.52 -3.75 20.50
CA PRO A 263 14.13 -3.86 21.84
C PRO A 263 13.93 -2.61 22.69
N ARG A 264 13.79 -2.78 24.02
CA ARG A 264 13.42 -1.69 24.96
C ARG A 264 14.25 -0.41 24.83
N GLY A 265 15.55 -0.53 24.56
CA GLY A 265 16.45 0.63 24.42
C GLY A 265 16.20 1.51 23.19
N TYR A 266 15.48 1.01 22.19
CA TYR A 266 15.25 1.72 20.93
C TYR A 266 13.82 2.24 20.77
N LYS A 267 12.86 1.78 21.60
CA LYS A 267 11.43 2.06 21.44
C LYS A 267 11.09 3.55 21.35
N LEU A 268 11.64 4.37 22.26
CA LEU A 268 11.40 5.82 22.28
C LEU A 268 11.90 6.46 20.97
N ARG A 269 13.14 6.15 20.59
CA ARG A 269 13.74 6.67 19.36
C ARG A 269 12.91 6.31 18.13
N THR A 270 12.51 5.05 18.01
CA THR A 270 11.69 4.58 16.90
C THR A 270 10.34 5.29 16.86
N ALA A 271 9.65 5.43 18.00
CA ALA A 271 8.38 6.13 18.04
C ALA A 271 8.50 7.59 17.62
N MET A 272 9.60 8.26 17.99
CA MET A 272 9.85 9.64 17.59
C MET A 272 10.19 9.78 16.10
N LEU A 273 11.01 8.88 15.54
CA LEU A 273 11.29 8.85 14.10
C LEU A 273 10.01 8.55 13.29
N GLY A 274 9.18 7.62 13.78
CA GLY A 274 7.89 7.31 13.18
C GLY A 274 6.92 8.50 13.23
N LEU A 275 6.85 9.19 14.37
CA LEU A 275 6.05 10.42 14.48
C LEU A 275 6.55 11.51 13.54
N ASN A 276 7.87 11.71 13.48
CA ASN A 276 8.47 12.69 12.60
C ASN A 276 8.10 12.41 11.14
N SER A 277 8.25 11.16 10.70
CA SER A 277 7.82 10.72 9.37
C SER A 277 6.34 11.00 9.10
N ALA A 278 5.46 10.70 10.06
CA ALA A 278 4.02 10.95 9.94
C ALA A 278 3.68 12.45 9.86
N ILE A 279 4.29 13.28 10.71
CA ILE A 279 4.12 14.74 10.68
C ILE A 279 4.60 15.30 9.35
N SER A 280 5.79 14.91 8.90
CA SER A 280 6.36 15.34 7.63
C SER A 280 5.50 14.95 6.43
N ALA A 281 4.97 13.73 6.41
CA ALA A 281 4.05 13.29 5.36
C ALA A 281 2.72 14.07 5.39
N ALA A 282 2.18 14.36 6.59
CA ALA A 282 0.98 15.17 6.73
C ALA A 282 1.22 16.61 6.24
N VAL A 283 2.35 17.24 6.60
CA VAL A 283 2.71 18.58 6.11
C VAL A 283 2.83 18.57 4.58
N SER A 284 3.46 17.54 3.98
CA SER A 284 3.52 17.41 2.52
C SER A 284 2.17 17.37 1.84
N LEU A 285 1.13 16.82 2.46
CA LEU A 285 -0.20 16.77 1.87
C LEU A 285 -1.01 18.05 2.16
N LEU A 286 -0.81 18.66 3.33
CA LEU A 286 -1.67 19.73 3.82
C LEU A 286 -1.20 21.14 3.48
N VAL A 287 0.10 21.34 3.23
CA VAL A 287 0.65 22.69 3.00
C VAL A 287 0.01 23.40 1.79
N GLY A 288 -0.46 22.65 0.78
CA GLY A 288 -1.16 23.22 -0.38
C GLY A 288 -2.50 23.89 -0.03
N TYR A 289 -3.15 23.46 1.05
CA TYR A 289 -4.40 24.10 1.53
C TYR A 289 -4.13 25.39 2.29
N ALA A 290 -2.99 25.50 2.97
CA ALA A 290 -2.58 26.72 3.66
C ALA A 290 -2.00 27.76 2.69
N VAL A 291 -1.33 27.30 1.62
CA VAL A 291 -0.65 28.14 0.64
C VAL A 291 -1.17 27.78 -0.76
N LYS A 292 -2.18 28.51 -1.24
CA LYS A 292 -2.91 28.23 -2.48
C LYS A 292 -2.01 28.11 -3.72
N SER A 293 -0.90 28.85 -3.76
CA SER A 293 0.08 28.74 -4.87
C SER A 293 0.78 27.38 -4.94
N LEU A 294 0.81 26.61 -3.85
CA LEU A 294 1.41 25.28 -3.78
C LEU A 294 0.43 24.14 -4.07
N ASP A 295 -0.85 24.41 -4.25
CA ASP A 295 -1.90 23.38 -4.38
C ASP A 295 -1.68 22.46 -5.60
N SER A 296 -1.21 23.01 -6.71
CA SER A 296 -0.88 22.26 -7.93
C SER A 296 0.55 21.68 -7.94
N HIS A 297 1.43 22.07 -7.00
CA HIS A 297 2.86 21.73 -7.03
C HIS A 297 3.24 20.64 -6.02
N LEU A 298 2.81 19.40 -6.26
CA LEU A 298 3.07 18.27 -5.34
C LEU A 298 4.56 18.08 -5.00
N TRP A 299 5.47 18.20 -5.97
CA TRP A 299 6.91 18.06 -5.74
C TRP A 299 7.46 19.03 -4.69
N ILE A 300 7.04 20.30 -4.75
CA ILE A 300 7.46 21.32 -3.79
C ILE A 300 6.92 20.97 -2.40
N ARG A 301 5.67 20.50 -2.32
CA ARG A 301 5.06 20.09 -1.05
C ARG A 301 5.76 18.88 -0.43
N VAL A 302 6.14 17.89 -1.24
CA VAL A 302 6.95 16.74 -0.79
C VAL A 302 8.32 17.21 -0.28
N LEU A 303 8.97 18.13 -1.00
CA LEU A 303 10.25 18.71 -0.58
C LEU A 303 10.14 19.45 0.76
N ILE A 304 9.06 20.24 0.97
CA ILE A 304 8.80 20.90 2.26
C ILE A 304 8.69 19.87 3.39
N GLY A 305 7.96 18.78 3.19
CA GLY A 305 7.85 17.73 4.22
C GLY A 305 9.20 17.06 4.52
N VAL A 306 10.05 16.86 3.51
CA VAL A 306 11.42 16.38 3.72
C VAL A 306 12.25 17.38 4.52
N LEU A 307 12.16 18.68 4.23
CA LEU A 307 12.84 19.72 5.00
C LEU A 307 12.35 19.77 6.46
N VAL A 308 11.04 19.62 6.68
CA VAL A 308 10.45 19.49 8.02
C VAL A 308 10.99 18.26 8.74
N TYR A 309 11.11 17.13 8.05
CA TYR A 309 11.68 15.91 8.64
C TYR A 309 13.11 16.14 9.12
N ILE A 310 13.93 16.79 8.28
CA ILE A 310 15.32 17.13 8.59
C ILE A 310 15.38 18.04 9.82
N ALA A 311 14.60 19.13 9.83
CA ALA A 311 14.56 20.10 10.92
C ALA A 311 14.16 19.45 12.25
N LEU A 312 13.10 18.64 12.25
CA LEU A 312 12.63 17.91 13.43
C LEU A 312 13.65 16.86 13.90
N THR A 313 14.37 16.21 12.99
CA THR A 313 15.43 15.26 13.37
C THR A 313 16.60 15.98 14.04
N ILE A 314 17.05 17.11 13.49
CA ILE A 314 18.14 17.92 14.08
C ILE A 314 17.72 18.45 15.46
N LEU A 315 16.51 19.00 15.56
CA LEU A 315 15.94 19.48 16.82
C LEU A 315 15.89 18.35 17.86
N PHE A 316 15.44 17.16 17.46
CA PHE A 316 15.37 16.01 18.34
C PHE A 316 16.75 15.60 18.86
N GLU A 317 17.75 15.46 17.98
CA GLU A 317 19.10 15.08 18.38
C GLU A 317 19.75 16.15 19.28
N PHE A 318 19.42 17.42 19.07
CA PHE A 318 19.83 18.52 19.95
C PHE A 318 19.16 18.46 21.34
N LEU A 319 17.86 18.17 21.40
CA LEU A 319 17.16 18.01 22.68
C LEU A 319 17.66 16.79 23.45
N VAL A 320 17.89 15.67 22.75
CA VAL A 320 18.46 14.44 23.33
C VAL A 320 19.85 14.67 23.90
N SER A 321 20.70 15.43 23.20
CA SER A 321 22.05 15.74 23.69
C SER A 321 22.04 16.67 24.91
N LYS A 322 21.07 17.59 25.01
CA LYS A 322 20.90 18.48 26.17
C LYS A 322 20.29 17.82 27.40
N VAL A 323 19.47 16.78 27.26
CA VAL A 323 18.78 16.13 28.39
C VAL A 323 19.66 15.09 29.12
N VAL A 324 20.89 14.83 28.63
CA VAL A 324 21.97 14.04 29.28
C VAL A 324 21.60 12.57 29.61
N ASP A 325 22.40 11.64 29.09
CA ASP A 325 22.42 10.21 29.41
C ASP A 325 21.10 9.43 29.14
N VAL A 326 20.59 9.49 27.92
CA VAL A 326 19.47 8.60 27.48
C VAL A 326 19.83 7.10 27.59
N SER A 327 21.12 6.76 27.65
CA SER A 327 21.62 5.42 27.99
C SER A 327 21.31 5.00 29.43
N LYS A 328 21.11 5.95 30.36
CA LYS A 328 20.68 5.73 31.76
C LYS A 328 19.21 6.05 32.02
N LEU A 329 18.49 6.61 31.05
CA LEU A 329 17.04 6.62 31.06
C LEU A 329 16.51 5.18 30.95
N LYS A 330 16.54 4.44 32.07
CA LYS A 330 15.54 3.40 32.37
C LYS A 330 14.20 4.07 32.63
N LEU A 331 13.81 4.99 31.76
CA LEU A 331 12.52 5.63 31.83
C LEU A 331 11.56 4.47 31.55
N LYS A 332 10.89 4.01 32.61
CA LYS A 332 9.75 3.09 32.53
C LYS A 332 8.63 3.88 31.85
N ILE A 333 8.86 4.29 30.59
CA ILE A 333 7.89 4.93 29.74
C ILE A 333 6.81 3.89 29.60
N LYS A 334 5.75 4.06 30.38
CA LYS A 334 4.57 3.22 30.26
C LYS A 334 4.18 3.27 28.78
N PRO A 335 3.85 2.14 28.14
CA PRO A 335 3.54 2.09 26.71
C PRO A 335 2.50 3.13 26.26
N VAL A 336 1.69 3.64 27.19
CA VAL A 336 0.79 4.79 27.04
C VAL A 336 1.46 6.04 26.43
N PHE A 337 2.70 6.39 26.80
CA PHE A 337 3.37 7.57 26.23
C PHE A 337 3.81 7.37 24.77
N LEU A 338 3.96 6.12 24.32
CA LEU A 338 4.20 5.79 22.90
C LEU A 338 2.92 5.93 22.05
N LEU A 339 1.74 6.00 22.69
CA LEU A 339 0.46 6.22 22.03
C LEU A 339 0.15 7.70 21.81
N VAL A 340 0.84 8.62 22.50
CA VAL A 340 0.61 10.08 22.34
C VAL A 340 0.88 10.55 20.91
N PRO A 341 2.02 10.21 20.27
CA PRO A 341 2.24 10.48 18.84
C PRO A 341 1.11 9.99 17.93
N LEU A 342 0.66 8.76 18.15
CA LEU A 342 -0.39 8.12 17.36
C LEU A 342 -1.74 8.82 17.59
N ALA A 343 -2.06 9.17 18.84
CA ALA A 343 -3.26 9.91 19.21
C ALA A 343 -3.28 11.30 18.58
N VAL A 344 -2.15 12.02 18.56
CA VAL A 344 -2.04 13.33 17.88
C VAL A 344 -2.30 13.19 16.38
N VAL A 345 -1.69 12.20 15.71
CA VAL A 345 -1.94 11.94 14.29
C VAL A 345 -3.42 11.60 14.05
N MET A 346 -4.03 10.78 14.89
CA MET A 346 -5.45 10.42 14.79
C MET A 346 -6.38 11.61 15.02
N VAL A 347 -6.04 12.50 15.96
CA VAL A 347 -6.79 13.75 16.22
C VAL A 347 -6.68 14.69 15.02
N VAL A 348 -5.49 14.88 14.46
CA VAL A 348 -5.30 15.70 13.26
C VAL A 348 -6.10 15.14 12.09
N LEU A 349 -6.04 13.82 11.84
CA LEU A 349 -6.86 13.17 10.82
C LEU A 349 -8.36 13.35 11.07
N ALA A 350 -8.82 13.22 12.32
CA ALA A 350 -10.21 13.44 12.68
C ALA A 350 -10.66 14.88 12.41
N ILE A 351 -9.84 15.88 12.71
CA ILE A 351 -10.13 17.29 12.42
C ILE A 351 -10.24 17.50 10.90
N LEU A 352 -9.29 16.98 10.12
CA LEU A 352 -9.27 17.12 8.67
C LEU A 352 -10.51 16.50 8.00
N ILE A 353 -10.92 15.32 8.47
CA ILE A 353 -12.07 14.58 7.95
C ILE A 353 -13.39 15.22 8.40
N ASN A 354 -13.44 15.91 9.54
CA ASN A 354 -14.66 16.52 10.06
C ASN A 354 -14.85 17.98 9.64
N THR A 355 -13.86 18.63 9.03
CA THR A 355 -13.99 20.01 8.57
C THR A 355 -14.69 20.06 7.21
N THR A 356 -15.97 20.42 7.24
CA THR A 356 -16.84 20.51 6.05
C THR A 356 -16.90 21.92 5.50
N GLU A 357 -17.28 22.04 4.24
CA GLU A 357 -17.59 23.32 3.58
C GLU A 357 -18.84 23.16 2.69
N PRO A 358 -19.52 24.27 2.33
CA PRO A 358 -20.65 24.22 1.40
C PRO A 358 -20.23 23.60 0.06
N LEU A 359 -21.06 22.72 -0.50
CA LEU A 359 -20.79 22.11 -1.78
C LEU A 359 -21.24 23.04 -2.90
N VAL A 360 -20.31 23.45 -3.77
CA VAL A 360 -20.64 24.14 -5.00
C VAL A 360 -20.66 23.15 -6.17
N LEU A 361 -21.84 22.95 -6.76
CA LEU A 361 -22.03 22.18 -7.99
C LEU A 361 -21.91 23.10 -9.21
N LYS A 362 -20.92 22.83 -10.06
CA LYS A 362 -20.70 23.58 -11.30
C LYS A 362 -21.82 23.34 -12.32
N SER A 363 -21.98 24.27 -13.25
CA SER A 363 -22.96 24.14 -14.33
C SER A 363 -22.60 23.02 -15.32
N LYS A 364 -23.60 22.49 -16.02
CA LYS A 364 -23.44 21.38 -16.96
C LYS A 364 -22.64 21.76 -18.22
N SER A 365 -22.61 23.04 -18.59
CA SER A 365 -21.88 23.55 -19.77
C SER A 365 -20.40 23.87 -19.50
N SER A 366 -19.90 23.67 -18.28
CA SER A 366 -18.49 23.88 -17.96
C SER A 366 -17.59 22.93 -18.77
N ASP A 367 -16.53 23.44 -19.40
CA ASP A 367 -15.55 22.68 -20.19
C ASP A 367 -14.92 21.48 -19.43
N SER A 368 -15.03 21.47 -18.10
CA SER A 368 -14.71 20.31 -17.28
C SER A 368 -15.95 19.42 -17.08
N LYS A 369 -15.92 18.17 -17.61
CA LYS A 369 -16.93 17.10 -17.35
C LYS A 369 -17.04 16.68 -15.86
N SER A 370 -16.49 17.45 -14.91
CA SER A 370 -16.33 17.12 -13.51
C SER A 370 -16.85 18.24 -12.61
N GLY A 371 -17.65 17.89 -11.60
CA GLY A 371 -18.07 18.84 -10.55
C GLY A 371 -19.52 19.33 -10.64
N TYR A 372 -20.29 18.90 -11.64
CA TYR A 372 -21.73 19.19 -11.74
C TYR A 372 -22.59 18.17 -10.99
N SER A 373 -22.02 17.04 -10.56
CA SER A 373 -22.72 16.05 -9.75
C SER A 373 -21.87 15.54 -8.59
N LEU A 374 -22.55 15.19 -7.51
CA LEU A 374 -21.98 14.57 -6.32
C LEU A 374 -22.82 13.39 -5.91
N GLN A 375 -22.16 12.26 -5.67
CA GLN A 375 -22.79 11.07 -5.11
C GLN A 375 -22.33 10.88 -3.67
N LYS A 376 -23.29 10.74 -2.76
CA LYS A 376 -23.06 10.31 -1.38
C LYS A 376 -23.76 8.98 -1.14
N SER A 377 -23.14 8.17 -0.29
CA SER A 377 -23.62 6.84 0.05
C SER A 377 -23.76 6.77 1.56
N ILE A 378 -24.88 6.26 2.06
CA ILE A 378 -25.15 6.15 3.48
C ILE A 378 -25.85 4.83 3.80
N GLN A 379 -25.50 4.25 4.95
CA GLN A 379 -26.28 3.19 5.57
C GLN A 379 -27.39 3.81 6.43
N LEU A 380 -28.60 3.28 6.27
CA LEU A 380 -29.80 3.57 7.05
C LEU A 380 -30.46 2.24 7.43
N GLU A 381 -31.31 2.25 8.45
CA GLU A 381 -31.99 1.03 8.89
C GLU A 381 -33.12 0.66 7.91
N PRO A 382 -33.25 -0.62 7.51
CA PRO A 382 -34.33 -1.08 6.66
C PRO A 382 -35.73 -0.87 7.26
N ASN A 383 -36.75 -0.80 6.41
CA ASN A 383 -38.16 -0.67 6.78
C ASN A 383 -38.49 0.57 7.65
N LYS A 384 -37.68 1.63 7.51
CA LYS A 384 -37.91 2.92 8.17
C LYS A 384 -38.09 4.04 7.14
N GLU A 385 -38.92 5.00 7.52
CA GLU A 385 -39.15 6.24 6.78
C GLU A 385 -38.14 7.30 7.22
N TYR A 386 -37.63 8.04 6.24
CA TYR A 386 -36.69 9.12 6.42
C TYR A 386 -37.04 10.30 5.53
N ARG A 387 -36.52 11.48 5.90
CA ARG A 387 -36.59 12.69 5.09
C ARG A 387 -35.18 13.24 4.90
N LEU A 388 -34.78 13.44 3.66
CA LEU A 388 -33.57 14.20 3.33
C LEU A 388 -33.92 15.67 3.41
N GLU A 389 -33.20 16.41 4.25
CA GLU A 389 -33.26 17.87 4.29
C GLU A 389 -31.93 18.43 3.77
N VAL A 390 -31.97 19.39 2.85
CA VAL A 390 -30.79 20.08 2.32
C VAL A 390 -31.14 21.54 2.04
N ASP A 391 -30.24 22.44 2.39
CA ASP A 391 -30.38 23.86 2.08
C ASP A 391 -29.73 24.12 0.72
N ALA A 392 -30.46 24.70 -0.22
CA ALA A 392 -30.00 24.97 -1.57
C ALA A 392 -30.03 26.48 -1.85
N SER A 393 -28.98 26.97 -2.50
CA SER A 393 -28.89 28.37 -2.93
C SER A 393 -28.29 28.42 -4.32
N ALA A 394 -28.89 29.20 -5.23
CA ALA A 394 -28.33 29.44 -6.54
C ALA A 394 -27.62 30.80 -6.61
N ASN A 395 -26.53 30.87 -7.37
CA ASN A 395 -25.87 32.14 -7.65
C ASN A 395 -26.66 32.88 -8.74
N GLU A 396 -27.20 34.06 -8.40
CA GLU A 396 -28.01 34.91 -9.28
C GLU A 396 -27.24 35.28 -10.55
N SER A 397 -27.50 34.55 -11.64
CA SER A 397 -26.98 34.86 -12.97
C SER A 397 -28.02 34.48 -14.02
N ASN A 398 -29.12 35.24 -14.06
CA ASN A 398 -30.08 35.41 -15.18
C ASN A 398 -30.38 34.18 -16.06
N GLY A 399 -30.56 32.99 -15.47
CA GLY A 399 -30.89 31.77 -16.20
C GLY A 399 -31.65 30.77 -15.32
N GLU A 400 -32.41 29.86 -15.96
CA GLU A 400 -33.07 28.75 -15.27
C GLU A 400 -32.04 27.95 -14.47
N ASN A 401 -32.18 27.95 -13.15
CA ASN A 401 -31.40 27.12 -12.24
C ASN A 401 -32.20 25.85 -11.91
N SER A 402 -31.52 24.71 -11.85
CA SER A 402 -32.16 23.46 -11.47
C SER A 402 -31.18 22.45 -10.88
N VAL A 403 -31.64 21.75 -9.83
CA VAL A 403 -30.96 20.58 -9.24
C VAL A 403 -31.88 19.38 -9.32
N GLU A 404 -31.33 18.25 -9.75
CA GLU A 404 -31.93 16.94 -9.61
C GLU A 404 -31.33 16.22 -8.40
N VAL A 405 -32.18 15.76 -7.48
CA VAL A 405 -31.81 14.88 -6.36
C VAL A 405 -32.42 13.51 -6.59
N ARG A 406 -31.53 12.52 -6.78
CA ARG A 406 -31.90 11.12 -6.98
C ARG A 406 -31.52 10.30 -5.77
N ILE A 407 -32.49 9.58 -5.21
CA ILE A 407 -32.29 8.66 -4.09
C ILE A 407 -32.49 7.24 -4.62
N THR A 408 -31.47 6.40 -4.48
CA THR A 408 -31.45 5.02 -4.97
C THR A 408 -31.08 4.09 -3.84
N SER A 409 -31.87 3.05 -3.61
CA SER A 409 -31.49 1.94 -2.72
C SER A 409 -30.65 0.92 -3.48
N LYS A 410 -29.65 0.36 -2.81
CA LYS A 410 -28.84 -0.74 -3.30
C LYS A 410 -28.85 -1.88 -2.30
N SER A 411 -29.35 -3.03 -2.73
CA SER A 411 -29.14 -4.31 -2.07
C SER A 411 -27.69 -4.78 -2.21
N LYS A 412 -27.31 -5.85 -1.51
CA LYS A 412 -26.00 -6.50 -1.71
C LYS A 412 -25.76 -6.88 -3.17
N LYS A 413 -26.79 -7.38 -3.87
CA LYS A 413 -26.73 -7.71 -5.30
C LYS A 413 -26.48 -6.46 -6.13
N ASP A 414 -27.19 -5.38 -5.84
CA ASP A 414 -27.04 -4.11 -6.58
C ASP A 414 -25.66 -3.49 -6.46
N ILE A 415 -25.06 -3.57 -5.27
CA ILE A 415 -23.68 -3.09 -5.04
C ILE A 415 -22.68 -3.86 -5.91
N MET A 416 -22.89 -5.17 -6.12
CA MET A 416 -22.01 -6.01 -6.91
C MET A 416 -22.15 -5.74 -8.42
N PHE A 417 -23.37 -5.59 -8.91
CA PHE A 417 -23.67 -5.36 -10.34
C PHE A 417 -23.75 -3.88 -10.72
N ASN A 418 -23.50 -2.98 -9.77
CA ASN A 418 -23.63 -1.54 -9.93
C ASN A 418 -25.04 -1.10 -10.41
N THR A 419 -26.07 -1.83 -10.04
CA THR A 419 -27.48 -1.49 -10.24
C THR A 419 -28.04 -0.76 -9.02
N GLY A 420 -29.35 -0.57 -8.95
CA GLY A 420 -30.05 -0.04 -7.78
C GLY A 420 -31.51 0.30 -8.10
N THR A 421 -32.33 0.32 -7.06
CA THR A 421 -33.76 0.63 -7.12
C THR A 421 -33.98 2.10 -6.81
N ARG A 422 -34.54 2.86 -7.75
CA ARG A 422 -34.79 4.30 -7.56
C ARG A 422 -35.97 4.49 -6.60
N LEU A 423 -35.74 5.19 -5.50
CA LEU A 423 -36.75 5.53 -4.50
C LEU A 423 -37.41 6.88 -4.78
N GLN A 424 -36.59 7.89 -5.10
CA GLN A 424 -37.04 9.25 -5.39
C GLN A 424 -36.22 9.87 -6.51
N ASN A 425 -36.85 10.77 -7.26
CA ASN A 425 -36.20 11.61 -8.25
C ASN A 425 -36.89 12.97 -8.31
N VAL A 426 -36.35 13.94 -7.58
CA VAL A 426 -36.95 15.28 -7.46
C VAL A 426 -36.09 16.26 -8.26
N SER A 427 -36.73 17.01 -9.16
CA SER A 427 -36.10 18.13 -9.86
C SER A 427 -36.67 19.43 -9.32
N MET A 428 -35.78 20.28 -8.83
CA MET A 428 -36.10 21.62 -8.34
C MET A 428 -35.71 22.63 -9.42
N LYS A 429 -36.56 23.64 -9.62
CA LYS A 429 -36.34 24.74 -10.56
C LYS A 429 -36.58 26.05 -9.83
N ASN A 430 -35.95 27.13 -10.29
CA ASN A 430 -36.10 28.47 -9.70
C ASN A 430 -35.70 28.51 -8.22
N ILE A 431 -34.56 27.89 -7.90
CA ILE A 431 -34.05 27.78 -6.52
C ILE A 431 -33.77 29.17 -5.96
N GLU A 432 -34.45 29.52 -4.88
CA GLU A 432 -34.23 30.76 -4.14
C GLU A 432 -33.01 30.66 -3.20
N ASN A 433 -32.59 31.78 -2.60
CA ASN A 433 -31.47 31.76 -1.68
C ASN A 433 -31.86 31.09 -0.34
N ASN A 434 -31.12 30.06 0.07
CA ASN A 434 -31.38 29.23 1.26
C ASN A 434 -32.77 28.54 1.24
N GLU A 435 -33.21 28.09 0.06
CA GLU A 435 -34.42 27.28 -0.04
C GLU A 435 -34.20 25.92 0.64
N LYS A 436 -35.05 25.61 1.62
CA LYS A 436 -34.99 24.33 2.34
C LYS A 436 -35.76 23.26 1.58
N VAL A 437 -35.04 22.24 1.14
CA VAL A 437 -35.58 21.15 0.34
C VAL A 437 -35.79 19.92 1.22
N GLU A 438 -36.99 19.36 1.16
CA GLU A 438 -37.35 18.18 1.94
C GLU A 438 -37.87 17.03 1.05
N ILE A 439 -37.18 15.89 1.07
CA ILE A 439 -37.51 14.74 0.21
C ILE A 439 -37.77 13.50 1.10
N PRO A 440 -39.03 13.07 1.26
CA PRO A 440 -39.36 11.86 2.02
C PRO A 440 -39.08 10.59 1.21
N PHE A 441 -38.58 9.55 1.88
CA PHE A 441 -38.36 8.24 1.28
C PHE A 441 -38.41 7.11 2.33
N THR A 442 -38.75 5.92 1.89
CA THR A 442 -38.79 4.71 2.73
C THR A 442 -37.68 3.76 2.31
N VAL A 443 -36.94 3.22 3.27
CA VAL A 443 -35.82 2.31 3.01
C VAL A 443 -36.36 0.88 2.83
N PRO A 444 -36.12 0.21 1.69
CA PRO A 444 -36.52 -1.17 1.46
C PRO A 444 -35.89 -2.16 2.46
N GLU A 445 -36.54 -3.31 2.66
CA GLU A 445 -36.07 -4.35 3.60
C GLU A 445 -34.68 -4.91 3.24
N ASP A 446 -34.40 -5.09 1.94
CA ASP A 446 -33.17 -5.66 1.42
C ASP A 446 -32.05 -4.62 1.20
N SER A 447 -32.29 -3.36 1.60
CA SER A 447 -31.39 -2.25 1.36
C SER A 447 -30.15 -2.31 2.25
N GLU A 448 -28.99 -2.49 1.64
CA GLU A 448 -27.68 -2.37 2.31
C GLU A 448 -27.21 -0.91 2.36
N LEU A 449 -27.56 -0.12 1.33
CA LEU A 449 -27.00 1.20 1.14
C LEU A 449 -27.96 2.11 0.37
N ILE A 450 -28.14 3.34 0.85
CA ILE A 450 -28.83 4.40 0.13
C ILE A 450 -27.79 5.31 -0.54
N VAL A 451 -27.96 5.51 -1.84
CA VAL A 451 -27.19 6.42 -2.66
C VAL A 451 -28.01 7.68 -2.92
N ILE A 452 -27.46 8.83 -2.58
CA ILE A 452 -28.04 10.14 -2.86
C ILE A 452 -27.14 10.83 -3.87
N GLN A 453 -27.68 11.12 -5.04
CA GLN A 453 -26.98 11.84 -6.10
C GLN A 453 -27.60 13.22 -6.28
N PHE A 454 -26.78 14.25 -6.13
CA PHE A 454 -27.12 15.63 -6.45
C PHE A 454 -26.52 15.94 -7.83
N THR A 455 -27.33 16.45 -8.74
CA THR A 455 -26.90 16.82 -10.10
C THR A 455 -27.39 18.23 -10.41
N ASN A 456 -26.47 19.15 -10.68
CA ASN A 456 -26.82 20.44 -11.26
C ASN A 456 -27.19 20.23 -12.73
N THR A 457 -28.45 20.48 -13.06
CA THR A 457 -28.99 20.37 -14.41
C THR A 457 -29.02 21.69 -15.16
N SER A 458 -28.63 22.78 -14.49
CA SER A 458 -28.54 24.13 -15.08
C SER A 458 -27.42 24.21 -16.11
N GLU A 459 -27.66 24.97 -17.17
CA GLU A 459 -26.66 25.23 -18.19
C GLU A 459 -25.57 26.17 -17.68
N LYS A 460 -25.95 27.27 -17.01
CA LYS A 460 -25.02 28.37 -16.68
C LYS A 460 -24.88 28.68 -15.20
N SER A 461 -25.85 28.30 -14.37
CA SER A 461 -25.88 28.65 -12.95
C SER A 461 -25.14 27.62 -12.08
N GLU A 462 -24.34 28.10 -11.14
CA GLU A 462 -23.78 27.29 -10.05
C GLU A 462 -24.77 27.16 -8.90
N ILE A 463 -24.75 26.02 -8.23
CA ILE A 463 -25.68 25.73 -7.14
C ILE A 463 -24.91 25.30 -5.91
N THR A 464 -25.14 26.00 -4.82
CA THR A 464 -24.56 25.72 -3.51
C THR A 464 -25.53 24.88 -2.70
N LEU A 465 -25.05 23.77 -2.16
CA LEU A 465 -25.79 22.90 -1.26
C LEU A 465 -25.09 22.86 0.10
N ASP A 466 -25.86 23.04 1.17
CA ASP A 466 -25.35 23.01 2.55
C ASP A 466 -26.32 22.31 3.52
N ASN A 467 -25.87 22.09 4.75
CA ASN A 467 -26.65 21.54 5.87
C ASN A 467 -27.41 20.23 5.59
N ALA A 468 -26.96 19.44 4.61
CA ALA A 468 -27.63 18.20 4.27
C ALA A 468 -27.67 17.22 5.45
N ARG A 469 -28.86 16.68 5.73
CA ARG A 469 -29.09 15.77 6.85
C ARG A 469 -30.24 14.82 6.58
N ILE A 470 -30.19 13.66 7.23
CA ILE A 470 -31.27 12.68 7.25
C ILE A 470 -32.02 12.82 8.56
N VAL A 471 -33.33 13.02 8.48
CA VAL A 471 -34.23 13.24 9.61
C VAL A 471 -35.25 12.12 9.68
N SER A 472 -35.61 11.71 10.90
CA SER A 472 -36.71 10.77 11.14
C SER A 472 -38.03 11.55 11.21
N PRO A 473 -39.02 11.28 10.32
CA PRO A 473 -40.29 12.01 10.31
C PRO A 473 -41.08 11.87 11.61
N LYS A 474 -40.92 10.76 12.33
CA LYS A 474 -41.68 10.45 13.56
C LYS A 474 -41.37 11.40 14.73
N ASN A 475 -40.17 11.98 14.78
CA ASN A 475 -39.70 12.77 15.92
C ASN A 475 -38.89 14.01 15.53
N ASN A 476 -38.77 14.31 14.23
CA ASN A 476 -37.93 15.36 13.66
C ASN A 476 -36.48 15.35 14.18
N LYS A 477 -35.98 14.22 14.68
CA LYS A 477 -34.58 14.11 15.12
C LYS A 477 -33.68 13.86 13.92
N THR A 478 -32.56 14.57 13.88
CA THR A 478 -31.49 14.29 12.92
C THR A 478 -30.89 12.92 13.23
N VAL A 479 -31.07 11.99 12.30
CA VAL A 479 -30.52 10.63 12.36
C VAL A 479 -29.05 10.65 11.94
N LYS A 480 -28.73 11.42 10.89
CA LYS A 480 -27.37 11.48 10.35
C LYS A 480 -27.11 12.81 9.64
N LYS A 481 -25.99 13.47 9.97
CA LYS A 481 -25.48 14.59 9.17
C LYS A 481 -24.84 14.05 7.88
N LEU A 482 -25.02 14.75 6.76
CA LEU A 482 -24.48 14.37 5.46
C LEU A 482 -23.50 15.43 4.95
N PRO A 483 -22.21 15.35 5.33
CA PRO A 483 -21.18 16.23 4.77
C PRO A 483 -21.12 16.14 3.24
N LEU A 484 -21.38 17.26 2.57
CA LEU A 484 -21.40 17.32 1.11
C LEU A 484 -20.00 17.59 0.53
N ALA A 485 -19.26 18.56 1.07
CA ALA A 485 -17.87 18.85 0.72
C ALA A 485 -16.97 18.97 1.96
N TYR A 486 -15.65 18.84 1.75
CA TYR A 486 -14.63 18.87 2.80
C TYR A 486 -13.51 19.80 2.41
N LYS A 487 -13.06 20.61 3.38
CA LYS A 487 -12.10 21.68 3.15
C LYS A 487 -10.69 21.18 2.82
N PHE A 488 -10.25 20.09 3.46
CA PHE A 488 -8.87 19.62 3.42
C PHE A 488 -8.69 18.25 2.75
N VAL A 489 -9.78 17.65 2.25
CA VAL A 489 -9.77 16.32 1.64
C VAL A 489 -10.70 16.32 0.44
N SER A 490 -10.25 15.83 -0.71
CA SER A 490 -11.13 15.80 -1.89
C SER A 490 -12.31 14.85 -1.69
N ASN A 491 -13.46 15.17 -2.30
CA ASN A 491 -14.66 14.33 -2.25
C ASN A 491 -14.42 12.93 -2.82
N SER A 492 -13.56 12.80 -3.83
CA SER A 492 -13.16 11.51 -4.39
C SER A 492 -12.46 10.65 -3.33
N VAL A 493 -11.47 11.22 -2.61
CA VAL A 493 -10.76 10.54 -1.52
C VAL A 493 -11.75 10.15 -0.43
N MET A 494 -12.60 11.07 0.03
CA MET A 494 -13.56 10.77 1.09
C MET A 494 -14.55 9.69 0.69
N GLY A 495 -15.06 9.72 -0.54
CA GLY A 495 -15.97 8.72 -1.08
C GLY A 495 -15.40 7.30 -0.95
N ARG A 496 -14.08 7.14 -1.03
CA ARG A 496 -13.42 5.84 -0.83
C ARG A 496 -13.49 5.34 0.60
N PHE A 497 -13.34 6.23 1.58
CA PHE A 497 -13.39 5.88 3.00
C PHE A 497 -14.82 5.81 3.54
N SER A 498 -15.81 6.30 2.78
CA SER A 498 -17.22 6.09 3.08
C SER A 498 -17.63 4.62 2.89
N ASN A 499 -18.47 4.11 3.79
CA ASN A 499 -19.11 2.78 3.73
C ASN A 499 -18.14 1.65 3.36
N LEU A 500 -17.02 1.55 4.08
CA LEU A 500 -15.96 0.55 3.84
C LEU A 500 -16.52 -0.88 3.73
N PHE A 501 -17.44 -1.22 4.64
CA PHE A 501 -18.06 -2.54 4.77
C PHE A 501 -19.19 -2.80 3.76
N GLN A 502 -19.75 -1.76 3.13
CA GLN A 502 -20.80 -1.87 2.11
C GLN A 502 -20.25 -1.51 0.73
N SER A 503 -18.97 -1.79 0.49
CA SER A 503 -18.32 -1.52 -0.79
C SER A 503 -18.20 -2.78 -1.64
N LYS A 504 -18.32 -2.64 -2.97
CA LYS A 504 -18.15 -3.75 -3.93
C LYS A 504 -16.88 -4.55 -3.67
N SER A 505 -15.76 -3.88 -3.43
CA SER A 505 -14.48 -4.55 -3.13
C SER A 505 -14.49 -5.34 -1.83
N PHE A 506 -15.28 -4.98 -0.83
CA PHE A 506 -15.37 -5.72 0.43
C PHE A 506 -16.23 -6.97 0.23
N PHE A 507 -17.42 -6.83 -0.34
CA PHE A 507 -18.29 -7.98 -0.64
C PHE A 507 -17.64 -8.97 -1.60
N ALA A 508 -16.97 -8.47 -2.65
CA ALA A 508 -16.22 -9.32 -3.57
C ALA A 508 -15.16 -10.18 -2.83
N ARG A 509 -14.40 -9.59 -1.89
CA ARG A 509 -13.39 -10.34 -1.11
C ARG A 509 -14.00 -11.40 -0.20
N ILE A 510 -15.13 -11.10 0.46
CA ILE A 510 -15.84 -12.11 1.26
C ILE A 510 -16.25 -13.28 0.37
N LEU A 511 -16.81 -12.97 -0.81
CA LEU A 511 -17.25 -13.99 -1.75
C LEU A 511 -16.06 -14.80 -2.28
N PHE A 512 -14.93 -14.15 -2.57
CA PHE A 512 -13.73 -14.87 -3.00
C PHE A 512 -13.19 -15.81 -1.91
N ILE A 513 -13.23 -15.40 -0.65
CA ILE A 513 -12.87 -16.27 0.48
C ILE A 513 -13.84 -17.44 0.58
N GLN A 514 -15.14 -17.20 0.50
CA GLN A 514 -16.16 -18.25 0.59
C GLN A 514 -16.03 -19.26 -0.55
N ASP A 515 -15.91 -18.79 -1.79
CA ASP A 515 -15.78 -19.65 -2.97
C ASP A 515 -14.42 -20.37 -2.98
N GLY A 516 -13.36 -19.72 -2.50
CA GLY A 516 -12.05 -20.35 -2.31
C GLY A 516 -12.03 -21.43 -1.24
N LEU A 517 -12.78 -21.25 -0.14
CA LEU A 517 -12.93 -22.29 0.89
C LEU A 517 -13.70 -23.52 0.37
N LYS A 518 -14.62 -23.35 -0.58
CA LYS A 518 -15.26 -24.49 -1.26
C LYS A 518 -14.25 -25.25 -2.12
N ILE A 519 -13.42 -24.54 -2.89
CA ILE A 519 -12.35 -25.16 -3.68
C ILE A 519 -11.37 -25.91 -2.76
N PHE A 520 -10.95 -25.26 -1.67
CA PHE A 520 -10.07 -25.86 -0.67
C PHE A 520 -10.69 -27.12 -0.07
N LYS A 521 -11.98 -27.12 0.27
CA LYS A 521 -12.65 -28.30 0.82
C LYS A 521 -12.51 -29.52 -0.09
N ASP A 522 -12.64 -29.32 -1.40
CA ASP A 522 -12.57 -30.40 -2.38
C ASP A 522 -11.12 -30.81 -2.71
N HIS A 523 -10.14 -29.94 -2.42
CA HIS A 523 -8.70 -30.15 -2.67
C HIS A 523 -7.84 -30.00 -1.39
N TRP A 524 -8.38 -30.40 -0.24
CA TRP A 524 -7.86 -29.95 1.06
C TRP A 524 -6.44 -30.44 1.41
N LEU A 525 -6.00 -31.57 0.85
CA LEU A 525 -4.73 -32.20 1.24
C LEU A 525 -3.52 -31.60 0.50
N LEU A 526 -3.49 -31.72 -0.84
CA LEU A 526 -2.37 -31.29 -1.70
C LEU A 526 -2.71 -30.09 -2.59
N GLY A 527 -3.94 -29.58 -2.51
CA GLY A 527 -4.40 -28.47 -3.33
C GLY A 527 -4.70 -28.85 -4.78
N ALA A 528 -5.24 -27.88 -5.50
CA ALA A 528 -5.60 -27.97 -6.91
C ALA A 528 -4.42 -27.64 -7.86
N GLY A 529 -3.21 -27.50 -7.32
CA GLY A 529 -2.01 -27.03 -8.01
C GLY A 529 -1.94 -25.51 -8.09
N GLY A 530 -0.74 -25.00 -8.35
CA GLY A 530 -0.50 -23.57 -8.56
C GLY A 530 -1.41 -22.96 -9.65
N SER A 531 -1.91 -21.75 -9.41
CA SER A 531 -3.00 -21.12 -10.17
C SER A 531 -4.34 -21.87 -10.16
N GLY A 532 -4.55 -22.85 -9.27
CA GLY A 532 -5.81 -23.59 -9.16
C GLY A 532 -7.03 -22.69 -8.96
N TRP A 533 -6.86 -21.54 -8.29
CA TRP A 533 -7.90 -20.50 -8.19
C TRP A 533 -8.41 -20.06 -9.55
N SER A 534 -7.53 -19.62 -10.46
CA SER A 534 -7.94 -18.99 -11.72
C SER A 534 -8.65 -19.97 -12.67
N VAL A 535 -8.36 -21.27 -12.53
CA VAL A 535 -8.98 -22.35 -13.30
C VAL A 535 -10.33 -22.77 -12.71
N LEU A 536 -10.39 -22.97 -11.39
CA LEU A 536 -11.57 -23.54 -10.75
C LEU A 536 -12.67 -22.52 -10.44
N THR A 537 -12.34 -21.23 -10.32
CA THR A 537 -13.28 -20.19 -9.85
C THR A 537 -14.65 -20.26 -10.53
N PHE A 538 -14.71 -20.43 -11.85
CA PHE A 538 -15.99 -20.46 -12.58
C PHE A 538 -16.91 -21.63 -12.20
N SER A 539 -16.35 -22.72 -11.68
CA SER A 539 -17.12 -23.90 -11.22
C SER A 539 -17.65 -23.74 -9.79
N TYR A 540 -17.08 -22.82 -9.00
CA TYR A 540 -17.41 -22.65 -7.58
C TYR A 540 -18.04 -21.30 -7.23
N GLN A 541 -17.94 -20.33 -8.14
CA GLN A 541 -18.39 -18.96 -7.90
C GLN A 541 -19.88 -18.90 -7.56
N SER A 542 -20.22 -18.15 -6.53
CA SER A 542 -21.62 -17.96 -6.11
C SER A 542 -22.42 -17.05 -7.06
N TYR A 543 -21.74 -16.30 -7.93
CA TYR A 543 -22.28 -15.44 -8.99
C TYR A 543 -21.15 -15.17 -10.00
N LEU A 544 -21.49 -14.72 -11.21
CA LEU A 544 -20.49 -14.47 -12.25
C LEU A 544 -19.57 -13.28 -11.88
N TYR A 545 -18.28 -13.57 -11.66
CA TYR A 545 -17.24 -12.56 -11.52
C TYR A 545 -15.93 -13.01 -12.19
N TRP A 546 -15.06 -12.05 -12.49
CA TRP A 546 -13.73 -12.32 -13.03
C TRP A 546 -12.68 -11.89 -12.02
N SER A 547 -11.90 -12.85 -11.52
CA SER A 547 -10.73 -12.58 -10.69
C SER A 547 -9.68 -13.67 -10.91
N THR A 548 -8.46 -13.28 -11.24
CA THR A 548 -7.33 -14.20 -11.37
C THR A 548 -6.70 -14.57 -10.02
N GLN A 549 -7.15 -13.94 -8.92
CA GLN A 549 -6.58 -14.09 -7.58
C GLN A 549 -7.68 -14.17 -6.51
N ALA A 550 -7.44 -14.91 -5.43
CA ALA A 550 -8.35 -14.99 -4.29
C ALA A 550 -8.43 -13.69 -3.47
N HIS A 551 -7.48 -12.75 -3.69
CA HIS A 551 -7.30 -11.53 -2.88
C HIS A 551 -7.14 -11.79 -1.36
N SER A 552 -6.73 -13.02 -1.01
CA SER A 552 -6.29 -13.47 0.30
C SER A 552 -5.17 -14.47 0.09
N TYR A 553 -3.97 -14.15 0.57
CA TYR A 553 -2.80 -15.01 0.34
C TYR A 553 -2.97 -16.39 0.99
N ILE A 554 -3.60 -16.45 2.17
CA ILE A 554 -3.88 -17.71 2.88
C ILE A 554 -4.85 -18.58 2.07
N VAL A 555 -5.92 -18.00 1.51
CA VAL A 555 -6.87 -18.76 0.70
C VAL A 555 -6.24 -19.19 -0.63
N GLN A 556 -5.40 -18.34 -1.22
CA GLN A 556 -4.67 -18.68 -2.44
C GLN A 556 -3.78 -19.91 -2.20
N ILE A 557 -2.95 -19.90 -1.16
CA ILE A 557 -2.10 -21.05 -0.80
C ILE A 557 -2.96 -22.27 -0.50
N ALA A 558 -3.99 -22.15 0.36
CA ALA A 558 -4.85 -23.28 0.70
C ALA A 558 -5.48 -23.93 -0.55
N VAL A 559 -5.93 -23.14 -1.52
CA VAL A 559 -6.46 -23.65 -2.79
C VAL A 559 -5.37 -24.32 -3.63
N GLU A 560 -4.18 -23.73 -3.71
CA GLU A 560 -3.12 -24.20 -4.60
C GLU A 560 -2.38 -25.42 -4.07
N THR A 561 -2.16 -25.48 -2.76
CA THR A 561 -1.27 -26.46 -2.11
C THR A 561 -1.91 -27.27 -0.98
N GLY A 562 -3.19 -27.01 -0.66
CA GLY A 562 -3.89 -27.69 0.43
C GLY A 562 -3.40 -27.22 1.80
N ILE A 563 -3.77 -27.97 2.85
CA ILE A 563 -3.49 -27.64 4.27
C ILE A 563 -2.01 -27.75 4.62
N ILE A 564 -1.21 -28.44 3.79
CA ILE A 564 0.23 -28.63 4.01
C ILE A 564 0.98 -27.33 3.74
N GLY A 565 0.55 -26.55 2.74
CA GLY A 565 1.07 -25.21 2.47
C GLY A 565 0.42 -24.17 3.35
#